data_AF-A0A357T3T6-F1
#
_entry.id   AF-A0A357T3T6-F1
#
_cell.length_a   1.000
_cell.length_b   1.000
_cell.length_c   1.000
_cell.angle_alpha   90.00
_cell.angle_beta   90.00
_cell.angle_gamma   90.00
#
_symmetry.space_group_name_H-M   'P 1'
#
loop_
_entity.id
_entity.type
_entity.pdbx_description
1 polymer ?
#
loop_
_entity_poly.entity_id
_entity_poly.type
_entity_poly.pdbx_seq_one_letter_code
_entity_poly.pdbx_strand_id
1 'polypeptide(L)' 'MRITKEYDERRNEILDTAEELFNMKGYDKCTVNDILKAVGIARGTFYYYFKSKEEVLDAIVSRYTDFVVSRTYE' A
#
# COMPACT_ATOMS: atom_id res chain seq x y z
N MET A 1 16.03 11.36 11.73
CA MET A 1 15.60 12.52 10.91
C MET A 1 14.25 12.15 10.31
N ARG A 2 13.21 13.00 10.40
CA ARG A 2 11.90 12.69 9.80
C ARG A 2 12.00 12.96 8.30
N ILE A 3 11.97 11.91 7.49
CA ILE A 3 11.97 12.04 6.02
C ILE A 3 10.54 12.32 5.58
N THR A 4 10.30 13.55 5.12
CA THR A 4 9.08 13.95 4.42
C THR A 4 9.23 13.60 2.96
N LYS A 5 8.31 12.76 2.48
CA LYS A 5 8.13 12.41 1.07
C LYS A 5 6.87 13.10 0.56
N GLU A 6 6.78 13.28 -0.75
CA GLU A 6 5.53 13.72 -1.37
C GLU A 6 4.41 12.71 -1.10
N TYR A 7 3.16 13.18 -1.15
CA TYR A 7 1.99 12.38 -0.80
C TYR A 7 1.96 11.04 -1.57
N ASP A 8 2.05 11.11 -2.91
CA ASP A 8 1.95 9.94 -3.76
C ASP A 8 3.14 9.00 -3.63
N GLU A 9 4.35 9.54 -3.39
CA GLU A 9 5.54 8.72 -3.15
C GLU A 9 5.37 7.85 -1.90
N ARG A 10 4.93 8.44 -0.78
CA ARG A 10 4.68 7.69 0.45
C ARG A 10 3.50 6.74 0.31
N ARG A 11 2.44 7.15 -0.39
CA ARG A 11 1.28 6.30 -0.65
C ARG A 11 1.69 5.05 -1.43
N ASN A 12 2.48 5.21 -2.49
CA ASN A 12 2.94 4.10 -3.32
C ASN A 12 3.92 3.18 -2.58
N GLU A 13 4.82 3.74 -1.76
CA GLU A 13 5.72 2.95 -0.91
C GLU A 13 4.95 2.02 0.05
N ILE A 14 3.83 2.51 0.62
CA ILE A 14 2.94 1.68 1.45
C ILE A 14 2.29 0.57 0.61
N LEU A 15 1.83 0.88 -0.61
CA LEU A 15 1.19 -0.10 -1.50
C LEU A 15 2.16 -1.20 -1.94
N ASP A 16 3.35 -0.83 -2.40
CA ASP A 16 4.40 -1.76 -2.84
C ASP A 16 4.77 -2.72 -1.70
N THR A 17 5.00 -2.17 -0.50
CA THR A 17 5.36 -2.98 0.67
C THR A 17 4.21 -3.89 1.12
N ALA A 18 2.97 -3.39 1.10
CA ALA A 18 1.81 -4.19 1.48
C ALA A 18 1.59 -5.34 0.50
N GLU A 19 1.75 -5.07 -0.80
CA GLU A 19 1.67 -6.08 -1.86
C GLU A 19 2.70 -7.19 -1.67
N GLU A 20 3.97 -6.84 -1.44
CA GLU A 20 5.02 -7.83 -1.15
C GLU A 20 4.65 -8.71 0.05
N LEU A 21 4.17 -8.10 1.13
CA LEU A 21 3.74 -8.83 2.32
C LEU A 21 2.52 -9.72 2.06
N PHE A 22 1.55 -9.27 1.26
CA PHE A 22 0.40 -10.08 0.88
C PHE A 22 0.84 -11.29 0.04
N ASN A 23 1.78 -11.10 -0.89
CA ASN A 23 2.33 -12.19 -1.72
C ASN A 23 3.14 -13.19 -0.89
N MET A 24 3.90 -12.74 0.10
CA MET A 24 4.79 -13.61 0.89
C MET A 24 4.07 -14.45 1.95
N LYS A 25 3.07 -13.90 2.66
CA LYS A 25 2.40 -14.58 3.78
C LYS A 25 0.89 -14.73 3.64
N GLY A 26 0.30 -14.17 2.58
CA GLY A 26 -1.15 -14.11 2.38
C GLY A 26 -1.79 -12.92 3.09
N TYR A 27 -2.90 -12.44 2.51
CA TYR A 27 -3.65 -11.27 2.99
C TYR A 27 -4.11 -11.44 4.45
N ASP A 28 -4.71 -12.57 4.81
CA ASP A 28 -5.29 -12.78 6.13
C ASP A 28 -4.25 -12.75 7.26
N LYS A 29 -3.06 -13.31 6.99
CA LYS A 29 -1.95 -13.33 7.96
C LYS A 29 -1.19 -12.00 8.01
N CYS A 30 -1.42 -11.08 7.08
CA CYS A 30 -0.82 -9.76 7.09
C CYS A 30 -1.61 -8.80 7.98
N THR A 31 -0.92 -8.06 8.85
CA THR A 31 -1.52 -7.01 9.68
C THR A 31 -1.04 -5.63 9.26
N VAL A 32 -1.81 -4.59 9.58
CA VAL A 32 -1.37 -3.19 9.40
C VAL A 32 -0.04 -2.94 10.10
N ASN A 33 0.18 -3.51 11.30
CA ASN A 33 1.45 -3.35 12.02
C ASN A 33 2.64 -3.95 11.26
N ASP A 34 2.46 -5.00 10.48
CA ASP A 34 3.54 -5.55 9.66
C ASP A 34 3.92 -4.59 8.55
N ILE A 35 2.93 -3.99 7.88
CA ILE A 35 3.13 -2.97 6.85
C ILE A 35 3.85 -1.77 7.46
N LEU A 36 3.39 -1.26 8.61
CA LEU A 36 4.03 -0.15 9.33
C LEU A 36 5.50 -0.42 9.61
N LYS A 37 5.81 -1.62 10.10
CA LYS A 37 7.18 -2.02 10.45
C LYS A 37 8.06 -2.17 9.21
N ALA A 38 7.53 -2.76 8.14
CA ALA A 38 8.27 -2.97 6.91
C ALA A 38 8.58 -1.64 6.19
N VAL A 39 7.62 -0.71 6.15
CA VAL A 39 7.83 0.64 5.59
C VAL A 39 8.66 1.54 6.54
N GLY A 40 8.67 1.24 7.85
CA GLY A 40 9.38 2.05 8.85
C GLY A 40 8.64 3.35 9.22
N ILE A 41 7.31 3.31 9.30
CA ILE A 41 6.47 4.49 9.54
C ILE A 41 5.64 4.36 10.82
N ALA A 42 5.27 5.52 11.37
CA ALA A 42 4.36 5.57 12.51
C ALA A 42 2.91 5.21 12.09
N ARG A 43 2.16 4.65 13.02
CA ARG A 43 0.75 4.28 12.82
C ARG A 43 -0.11 5.45 12.31
N GLY A 44 0.06 6.64 12.88
CA GLY A 44 -0.67 7.83 12.44
C GLY A 44 -0.35 8.24 11.00
N THR A 45 0.88 7.96 10.52
CA THR A 45 1.26 8.20 9.12
C THR A 45 0.50 7.26 8.18
N PHE A 46 0.36 5.98 8.51
CA PHE A 46 -0.44 5.06 7.70
C PHE A 46 -1.90 5.50 7.61
N TYR A 47 -2.52 5.84 8.75
CA TYR A 47 -3.92 6.25 8.78
C TYR A 47 -4.22 7.60 8.13
N TYR A 48 -3.19 8.36 7.78
CA TYR A 48 -3.34 9.53 6.90
C TYR A 48 -3.58 9.12 5.43
N TYR A 49 -3.05 7.97 4.99
CA TYR A 49 -3.21 7.47 3.61
C TYR A 49 -4.30 6.41 3.46
N PHE A 50 -4.45 5.52 4.44
CA PHE A 50 -5.36 4.38 4.38
C PHE A 50 -6.03 4.14 5.73
N LYS A 51 -7.35 3.98 5.72
CA LYS A 51 -8.18 3.74 6.92
C LYS A 51 -8.16 2.30 7.37
N SER A 52 -7.83 1.35 6.49
CA SER A 52 -7.79 -0.07 6.82
C SER A 52 -6.88 -0.88 5.90
N LYS A 53 -6.71 -2.17 6.19
CA LYS A 53 -5.96 -3.12 5.34
C LYS A 53 -6.74 -3.42 4.06
N GLU A 54 -8.06 -3.41 4.14
CA GLU A 54 -8.98 -3.61 3.02
C GLU A 54 -8.83 -2.46 2.00
N GLU A 55 -8.77 -1.21 2.46
CA GLU A 55 -8.57 -0.06 1.56
C GLU A 55 -7.20 -0.10 0.84
N VAL A 56 -6.17 -0.66 1.50
CA VAL A 56 -4.86 -0.91 0.87
C VAL A 56 -5.02 -1.95 -0.25
N LEU A 57 -5.74 -3.04 0.00
CA LEU A 57 -6.00 -4.07 -1.01
C LEU A 57 -6.81 -3.50 -2.19
N ASP A 58 -7.87 -2.74 -1.92
CA ASP A 58 -8.68 -2.09 -2.94
C ASP A 58 -7.83 -1.16 -3.81
N ALA A 59 -6.92 -0.40 -3.20
CA ALA A 59 -6.00 0.47 -3.92
C ALA A 59 -4.98 -0.29 -4.78
N ILE A 60 -4.47 -1.44 -4.32
CA ILE A 60 -3.63 -2.33 -5.12
C ILE A 60 -4.42 -2.87 -6.32
N VAL A 61 -5.64 -3.35 -6.10
CA VAL A 61 -6.52 -3.87 -7.17
C VAL A 61 -6.86 -2.78 -8.19
N SER A 62 -7.14 -1.55 -7.74
CA SER A 62 -7.37 -0.41 -8.64
C SER A 62 -6.16 -0.14 -9.52
N ARG A 63 -4.95 -0.11 -8.95
CA ARG A 63 -3.70 0.11 -9.72
C ARG A 63 -3.53 -0.94 -10.84
N TYR A 64 -3.84 -2.20 -10.55
CA TYR A 64 -3.81 -3.26 -11.57
C TYR A 64 -4.90 -3.11 -12.61
N THR A 65 -6.11 -2.77 -12.18
CA THR A 65 -7.25 -2.60 -13.08
C THR A 65 -6.99 -1.44 -14.04
N ASP A 66 -6.53 -0.29 -13.53
CA ASP A 66 -6.20 0.88 -14.34
C ASP A 66 -5.09 0.57 -15.36
N PHE A 67 -4.07 -0.21 -14.96
CA PHE A 67 -3.03 -0.68 -15.86
C PHE A 67 -3.58 -1.58 -16.99
N VAL A 68 -4.42 -2.56 -16.66
CA VAL A 68 -5.00 -3.46 -17.68
C VAL A 68 -5.96 -2.71 -18.60
N VAL A 69 -6.79 -1.84 -18.05
CA VAL A 69 -7.79 -1.05 -18.79
C VAL A 69 -7.11 -0.10 -19.77
N SER A 70 -6.11 0.66 -19.32
CA SER A 70 -5.35 1.59 -20.19
C SER A 70 -4.69 0.90 -21.38
N ARG A 71 -4.22 -0.34 -21.21
CA ARG A 71 -3.59 -1.16 -22.26
C ARG A 71 -4.57 -1.79 -23.25
N THR A 72 -5.86 -1.81 -22.93
CA THR A 72 -6.91 -2.41 -23.78
C THR A 72 -7.51 -1.37 -24.74
N TYR A 73 -7.28 -0.08 -24.49
CA TYR A 73 -7.73 1.03 -25.34
C TYR A 73 -6.65 1.59 -26.28
N GLU A 74 -5.46 0.98 -26.29
CA GLU A 74 -4.41 1.17 -27.31
C GLU A 74 -4.54 0.12 -28.42
#